data_AF-A0A9W5K207-F1
#
_entry.id   AF-A0A9W5K207-F1
#
_cell.length_a   1.000
_cell.length_b   1.000
_cell.length_c   1.000
_cell.angle_alpha   90.00
_cell.angle_beta   90.00
_cell.angle_gamma   90.00
#
_symmetry.space_group_name_H-M   'P 1'
#
loop_
_entity.id
_entity.type
_entity.pdbx_description
1 polymer ?
#
loop_
_entity_poly.entity_id
_entity_poly.type
_entity_poly.pdbx_seq_one_letter_code
_entity_poly.pdbx_strand_id
1 'polypeptide(L)'
;MKNHTRNSKGQLLQTNKKWSHLNQKQRETISNWLREAYIEKIKVHNRRLKPREHEDVLESVMSKIYDREIWIPDYEVEKYYKGKINKWYNKHISLEEKNNKEEKI
;
A
#
# COMPACT_ATOMS: atom_id res chain seq x y z
N MET A 1 17.71 21.71 -11.75
CA MET A 1 16.24 21.73 -11.70
C MET A 1 15.79 21.81 -10.24
N LYS A 2 14.74 22.56 -9.93
CA LYS A 2 14.22 22.70 -8.55
C LYS A 2 13.41 21.45 -8.19
N ASN A 3 13.75 20.78 -7.08
CA ASN A 3 13.12 19.54 -6.61
C ASN A 3 12.15 19.79 -5.45
N HIS A 4 11.59 21.00 -5.40
CA HIS A 4 10.74 21.44 -4.29
C HIS A 4 9.58 22.29 -4.80
N THR A 5 8.37 22.03 -4.29
CA THR A 5 7.17 22.84 -4.49
C THR A 5 6.69 23.39 -3.16
N ARG A 6 5.97 24.51 -3.17
CA ARG A 6 5.35 25.05 -1.96
C ARG A 6 3.92 24.54 -1.90
N ASN A 7 3.51 23.95 -0.77
CA ASN A 7 2.11 23.59 -0.57
C ASN A 7 1.25 24.82 -0.22
N SER A 8 -0.07 24.65 -0.17
CA SER A 8 -1.03 25.69 0.22
C SER A 8 -0.80 26.25 1.64
N LYS A 9 -0.08 25.52 2.50
CA LYS A 9 0.33 25.93 3.85
C LYS A 9 1.70 26.63 3.90
N GLY A 10 2.35 26.88 2.75
CA GLY A 10 3.64 27.55 2.65
C GLY A 10 4.88 26.67 2.91
N GLN A 11 4.71 25.37 3.17
CA GLN A 11 5.79 24.41 3.42
C GLN A 11 6.46 23.95 2.11
N LEU A 12 7.77 23.76 2.13
CA LEU A 12 8.55 23.23 1.01
C LEU A 12 8.46 21.71 0.96
N LEU A 13 7.78 21.17 -0.05
CA LEU A 13 7.64 19.75 -0.32
C LEU A 13 8.66 19.29 -1.36
N GLN A 14 9.43 18.26 -1.05
CA GLN A 14 10.35 17.64 -2.01
C GLN A 14 9.56 16.87 -3.09
N THR A 15 9.62 17.29 -4.35
CA THR A 15 8.91 16.63 -5.46
C THR A 15 9.55 15.31 -5.87
N ASN A 16 10.84 15.11 -5.56
CA ASN A 16 11.60 13.90 -5.87
C ASN A 16 11.70 12.91 -4.69
N LYS A 17 10.77 13.01 -3.72
CA LYS A 17 10.81 12.17 -2.53
C LYS A 17 10.50 10.71 -2.85
N LYS A 18 11.55 9.88 -2.91
CA LYS A 18 11.46 8.43 -3.10
C LYS A 18 10.98 7.68 -1.85
N TRP A 19 10.41 6.48 -2.05
CA TRP A 19 10.07 5.53 -0.99
C TRP A 19 11.24 5.25 -0.02
N SER A 20 12.47 5.19 -0.53
CA SER A 20 13.67 4.97 0.27
C SER A 20 13.99 6.09 1.26
N HIS A 21 13.43 7.30 1.07
CA HIS A 21 13.61 8.43 1.98
C HIS A 21 12.58 8.43 3.12
N LEU A 22 11.60 7.53 3.12
CA LEU A 22 10.73 7.31 4.26
C LEU A 22 11.50 6.59 5.36
N ASN A 23 11.25 6.97 6.62
CA ASN A 23 11.83 6.22 7.74
C ASN A 23 11.23 4.80 7.81
N GLN A 24 11.91 3.90 8.50
CA GLN A 24 11.49 2.49 8.56
C GLN A 24 10.07 2.32 9.09
N LYS A 25 9.72 3.02 10.18
CA LYS A 25 8.39 2.97 10.79
C LYS A 25 7.28 3.43 9.84
N GLN A 26 7.52 4.47 9.05
CA GLN A 26 6.59 4.94 8.01
C GLN A 26 6.41 3.90 6.92
N ARG A 27 7.51 3.31 6.40
CA ARG A 27 7.44 2.26 5.38
C ARG A 27 6.69 1.02 5.85
N GLU A 28 6.94 0.59 7.08
CA GLU A 28 6.24 -0.53 7.71
C GLU A 28 4.76 -0.23 7.89
N THR A 29 4.43 0.96 8.40
CA THR A 29 3.04 1.41 8.57
C THR A 29 2.28 1.39 7.23
N ILE A 30 2.84 2.03 6.19
CA ILE A 30 2.20 2.09 4.87
C ILE A 30 2.10 0.68 4.26
N SER A 31 3.15 -0.12 4.38
CA SER A 31 3.13 -1.51 3.92
C SER A 31 2.05 -2.34 4.60
N ASN A 32 1.82 -2.14 5.89
CA ASN A 32 0.78 -2.87 6.64
C ASN A 32 -0.60 -2.44 6.16
N TRP A 33 -0.87 -1.14 6.04
CA TRP A 33 -2.15 -0.65 5.52
C TRP A 33 -2.47 -1.15 4.12
N LEU A 34 -1.49 -1.10 3.20
CA LEU A 34 -1.66 -1.64 1.84
C LEU A 34 -1.97 -3.12 1.86
N ARG A 35 -1.26 -3.89 2.68
CA ARG A 35 -1.46 -5.33 2.79
C ARG A 35 -2.83 -5.66 3.37
N GLU A 36 -3.23 -5.00 4.45
CA GLU A 36 -4.53 -5.21 5.12
C GLU A 36 -5.67 -4.92 4.16
N ALA A 37 -5.70 -3.71 3.57
CA ALA A 37 -6.75 -3.31 2.61
C ALA A 37 -6.81 -4.25 1.39
N TYR A 38 -5.66 -4.70 0.88
CA TYR A 38 -5.61 -5.66 -0.22
C TYR A 38 -6.19 -7.03 0.17
N ILE A 39 -5.80 -7.57 1.33
CA ILE A 39 -6.27 -8.88 1.78
C ILE A 39 -7.77 -8.84 2.12
N GLU A 40 -8.27 -7.77 2.72
CA GLU A 40 -9.71 -7.58 2.98
C GLU A 40 -10.52 -7.65 1.68
N LYS A 41 -10.11 -6.91 0.65
CA LYS A 41 -10.78 -6.94 -0.67
C LYS A 41 -10.71 -8.33 -1.32
N ILE A 42 -9.57 -9.04 -1.24
CA ILE A 42 -9.47 -10.40 -1.76
C ILE A 42 -10.41 -11.35 -1.03
N LYS A 43 -10.48 -11.29 0.31
CA LYS A 43 -11.35 -12.16 1.10
C LYS A 43 -12.82 -12.01 0.71
N VAL A 44 -13.25 -10.77 0.44
CA VAL A 44 -14.63 -10.49 -0.01
C VAL A 44 -14.92 -11.09 -1.39
N HIS A 45 -13.98 -10.99 -2.33
CA HIS A 45 -14.21 -11.45 -3.71
C HIS A 45 -13.78 -12.90 -3.97
N ASN A 46 -12.98 -13.48 -3.07
CA ASN A 46 -12.29 -14.77 -3.21
C ASN A 46 -11.53 -14.94 -4.54
N ARG A 47 -10.94 -13.85 -5.05
CA ARG A 47 -10.15 -13.81 -6.30
C ARG A 47 -9.14 -12.67 -6.28
N ARG A 48 -8.26 -12.64 -7.28
CA ARG A 48 -7.43 -11.45 -7.56
C ARG A 48 -8.29 -10.23 -7.85
N LEU A 49 -7.79 -9.07 -7.43
CA LEU A 49 -8.44 -7.79 -7.66
C LEU A 49 -8.35 -7.36 -9.13
N LYS A 50 -9.35 -6.62 -9.59
CA LYS A 50 -9.40 -5.91 -10.86
C LYS A 50 -8.67 -4.56 -10.75
N PRO A 51 -8.28 -3.94 -11.87
CA PRO A 51 -7.60 -2.63 -11.84
C PRO A 51 -8.31 -1.56 -10.99
N ARG A 52 -9.64 -1.42 -11.12
CA ARG A 52 -10.42 -0.48 -10.30
C ARG A 52 -10.37 -0.80 -8.80
N GLU A 53 -10.43 -2.08 -8.44
CA GLU A 53 -10.37 -2.50 -7.03
C GLU A 53 -8.96 -2.23 -6.43
N HIS A 54 -7.92 -2.19 -7.25
CA HIS A 54 -6.59 -1.76 -6.83
C HIS A 54 -6.51 -0.24 -6.59
N GLU A 55 -7.20 0.56 -7.41
CA GLU A 55 -7.32 2.01 -7.23
C GLU A 55 -8.00 2.33 -5.89
N ASP A 56 -9.09 1.64 -5.54
CA ASP A 56 -9.76 1.80 -4.23
C ASP A 56 -8.80 1.55 -3.06
N VAL A 57 -7.96 0.51 -3.15
CA VAL A 57 -6.98 0.17 -2.11
C VAL A 57 -5.95 1.28 -1.96
N LEU A 58 -5.45 1.80 -3.09
CA LEU A 58 -4.49 2.90 -3.09
C LEU A 58 -5.11 4.17 -2.53
N GLU A 59 -6.30 4.56 -2.97
CA GLU A 59 -6.99 5.77 -2.50
C GLU A 59 -7.22 5.74 -0.99
N SER A 60 -7.72 4.61 -0.45
CA SER A 60 -7.93 4.43 0.99
C SER A 60 -6.63 4.60 1.79
N VAL A 61 -5.52 4.06 1.30
CA VAL A 61 -4.23 4.18 1.99
C VAL A 61 -3.60 5.56 1.81
N MET A 62 -3.77 6.19 0.65
CA MET A 62 -3.31 7.56 0.40
C MET A 62 -3.98 8.55 1.36
N SER A 63 -5.28 8.40 1.62
CA SER A 63 -5.98 9.20 2.64
C SER A 63 -5.29 9.07 4.01
N LYS A 64 -5.00 7.84 4.46
CA LYS A 64 -4.32 7.58 5.75
C LYS A 64 -2.89 8.16 5.79
N ILE A 65 -2.20 8.19 4.65
CA ILE A 65 -0.86 8.80 4.51
C ILE A 65 -0.95 10.31 4.71
N TYR A 66 -1.93 10.97 4.07
CA TYR A 66 -2.15 12.40 4.20
C TYR A 66 -2.60 12.78 5.62
N ASP A 67 -3.48 11.98 6.25
CA ASP A 67 -3.92 12.19 7.63
C ASP A 67 -2.77 12.11 8.65
N ARG A 68 -1.74 11.31 8.35
CA ARG A 68 -0.50 11.24 9.14
C ARG A 68 0.56 12.25 8.74
N GLU A 69 0.23 13.18 7.85
CA GLU A 69 1.12 14.22 7.34
C GLU A 69 2.44 13.65 6.75
N ILE A 70 2.37 12.44 6.18
CA ILE A 70 3.53 11.81 5.54
C ILE A 70 3.57 12.26 4.08
N TRP A 71 4.51 13.14 3.74
CA TRP A 71 4.71 13.52 2.34
C TRP A 71 5.47 12.44 1.56
N ILE A 72 4.81 11.85 0.57
CA ILE A 72 5.37 10.98 -0.46
C ILE A 72 4.53 11.12 -1.75
N PRO A 73 5.14 11.15 -2.95
CA PRO A 73 4.40 11.13 -4.20
C PRO A 73 3.63 9.82 -4.37
N ASP A 74 2.40 9.92 -4.85
CA ASP A 74 1.47 8.79 -5.01
C ASP A 74 2.06 7.67 -5.87
N TYR A 75 2.77 8.04 -6.95
CA TYR A 75 3.41 7.09 -7.86
C TYR A 75 4.47 6.20 -7.16
N GLU A 76 5.11 6.67 -6.09
CA GLU A 76 6.07 5.86 -5.31
C GLU A 76 5.34 4.78 -4.50
N VAL A 77 4.18 5.14 -3.94
CA VAL A 77 3.33 4.21 -3.19
C VAL A 77 2.72 3.17 -4.12
N GLU A 78 2.21 3.60 -5.28
CA GLU A 78 1.69 2.73 -6.33
C GLU A 78 2.75 1.76 -6.85
N LYS A 79 3.97 2.25 -7.13
CA LYS A 79 5.09 1.43 -7.56
C LYS A 79 5.46 0.37 -6.52
N TYR A 80 5.53 0.76 -5.24
CA TYR A 80 5.77 -0.17 -4.15
C TYR A 80 4.66 -1.24 -4.09
N TYR A 81 3.41 -0.81 -4.12
CA TYR A 81 2.22 -1.67 -4.06
C TYR A 81 2.24 -2.72 -5.18
N LYS A 82 2.39 -2.30 -6.43
CA LYS A 82 2.48 -3.19 -7.61
C LYS A 82 3.53 -4.28 -7.45
N GLY A 83 4.69 -3.94 -6.87
CA GLY A 83 5.76 -4.90 -6.58
C GLY A 83 5.44 -5.90 -5.46
N LYS A 84 4.41 -5.66 -4.63
CA LYS A 84 4.05 -6.52 -3.48
C LYS A 84 2.82 -7.38 -3.70
N ILE A 85 1.89 -6.99 -4.58
CA ILE A 85 0.62 -7.69 -4.85
C ILE A 85 0.81 -9.21 -4.99
N ASN A 86 1.72 -9.64 -5.88
CA ASN A 86 1.96 -11.07 -6.14
C ASN A 86 2.45 -11.81 -4.89
N LYS A 87 3.37 -11.19 -4.13
CA LYS A 87 3.89 -11.78 -2.88
C LYS A 87 2.80 -11.94 -1.84
N TRP A 88 1.95 -10.92 -1.67
CA TRP A 88 0.86 -10.96 -0.70
C TRP A 88 -0.22 -11.97 -1.10
N TYR A 89 -0.58 -12.02 -2.38
CA TYR A 89 -1.54 -13.00 -2.90
C TYR A 89 -1.08 -14.43 -2.66
N ASN A 90 0.13 -14.78 -3.09
CA ASN A 90 0.65 -16.14 -2.95
C ASN A 90 0.77 -16.54 -1.47
N LYS A 91 1.18 -15.60 -0.60
CA LYS A 91 1.23 -15.85 0.85
C LYS A 91 -0.17 -16.09 1.42
N HIS A 92 -1.19 -15.36 0.96
CA HIS A 92 -2.57 -15.56 1.42
C HIS A 92 -3.10 -16.93 1.01
N ILE A 93 -2.98 -17.31 -0.27
CA ILE A 93 -3.42 -18.63 -0.75
C ILE A 93 -2.72 -19.75 0.01
N SER A 94 -1.40 -19.67 0.20
CA SER A 94 -0.67 -20.70 0.95
C SER A 94 -1.10 -20.82 2.42
N LEU A 95 -1.56 -19.72 3.05
CA LEU A 95 -2.10 -19.74 4.41
C LEU A 95 -3.50 -20.36 4.45
N GLU A 96 -4.37 -19.98 3.52
CA GLU A 96 -5.71 -20.57 3.39
C GLU A 96 -5.65 -22.09 3.14
N GLU A 97 -4.74 -22.54 2.28
CA GLU A 97 -4.51 -23.97 2.02
C GLU A 97 -4.02 -24.75 3.24
N LYS A 98 -3.25 -24.12 4.15
CA LYS A 98 -2.80 -24.75 5.39
C LYS A 98 -3.94 -24.85 6.40
N ASN A 99 -4.67 -23.76 6.60
CA ASN A 99 -5.81 -23.72 7.50
C ASN A 99 -6.85 -24.78 7.12
N ASN A 100 -7.16 -24.91 5.81
CA ASN A 100 -8.10 -25.91 5.31
C ASN A 100 -7.65 -27.36 5.50
N LYS A 101 -6.34 -27.62 5.69
CA LYS A 101 -5.81 -28.95 6.00
C LYS A 101 -5.87 -29.26 7.48
N GLU A 102 -5.61 -28.26 8.33
CA GLU A 102 -5.68 -28.39 9.79
C GLU A 102 -7.11 -28.58 10.29
N GLU A 103 -8.11 -27.94 9.67
CA GLU A 103 -9.54 -28.13 10.01
C GLU A 103 -10.12 -29.49 9.60
N LYS A 104 -9.38 -30.31 8.83
CA LYS A 104 -9.82 -31.63 8.35
C LYS A 104 -9.19 -32.81 9.12
N ILE A 105 -8.43 -32.53 10.18
CA ILE A 105 -7.80 -33.51 11.08
C ILE A 105 -8.56 -33.50 12.40
#